data_AF-U6RC74-F1
#
_entry.id   AF-U6RC74-F1
#
_cell.length_a   1.000
_cell.length_b   1.000
_cell.length_c   1.000
_cell.angle_alpha   90.00
_cell.angle_beta   90.00
_cell.angle_gamma   90.00
#
_symmetry.space_group_name_H-M   'P 1'
#
loop_
_entity.id
_entity.type
_entity.pdbx_description
1 polymer ?
#
loop_
_entity_poly.entity_id
_entity_poly.type
_entity_poly.pdbx_seq_one_letter_code
_entity_poly.pdbx_strand_id
1 'polypeptide(L)'
;MLPNAPVSNRLNKDCAALVKSRTALFEATWEKYHKGSAFVPGGPGWPGASMDYLKDFSFDIDAEIKYFLQQAIEAADIVAQGHSLHNNYAALFNSIDLSGIDEILLWRKYSVNSDATSFHFVVSYLQRNGGGNTGYTRSMVDSYLMADGLPIYASTSYQGDDTYEHIFTDRDGRMGQTILKTGDLLSDDPNFATWIKKSDGYGYFYRPEIFEAQKENSNPTGYCLRKGLNTSGDMQSTKESYTGCPIFRAAEAYLNYIEAYYELNGNLGGNCDKYWKALRTRAGMSTDYQKTINNTDISKEKQDWGSYSAGQQINTTLYNIRRERRIELVSEGFRMADLKRWRALDQVKDVHVQGFNFWDSMYQLYTNPQAEDAATPIAKITLLEYGVTDKTANISAKSDPYAEGKYLLPYRKNAANIGFSGLNWNTSKYLYPISNKQFRLTTAVPGSNEYESSTIYQNPGWSRNDGTLPEGE
;
A
#
# COMPACT_ATOMS: atom_id res chain seq x y z
N MET A 1 -17.04 25.03 6.62
CA MET A 1 -17.91 24.08 5.88
C MET A 1 -19.17 23.83 6.69
N LEU A 2 -20.28 23.45 6.05
CA LEU A 2 -21.53 23.16 6.76
C LEU A 2 -21.36 21.93 7.69
N PRO A 3 -22.05 21.89 8.85
CA PRO A 3 -21.98 20.77 9.78
C PRO A 3 -22.45 19.44 9.15
N ASN A 4 -23.46 19.53 8.28
CA ASN A 4 -23.98 18.43 7.48
C ASN A 4 -23.83 18.77 6.00
N ALA A 5 -23.52 17.77 5.18
CA ALA A 5 -23.52 17.93 3.73
C ALA A 5 -24.94 18.21 3.21
N PRO A 6 -25.10 19.04 2.16
CA PRO A 6 -26.41 19.38 1.61
C PRO A 6 -27.16 18.17 1.02
N VAL A 7 -26.43 17.12 0.64
CA VAL A 7 -26.92 15.76 0.33
C VAL A 7 -25.87 14.75 0.76
N SER A 8 -26.25 13.48 0.93
CA SER A 8 -25.29 12.42 1.28
C SER A 8 -24.14 12.34 0.26
N ASN A 9 -22.96 11.91 0.74
CA ASN A 9 -21.76 11.74 -0.09
C ASN A 9 -21.27 13.05 -0.78
N ARG A 10 -21.26 14.16 -0.03
CA ARG A 10 -20.59 15.41 -0.40
C ARG A 10 -19.64 15.84 0.72
N LEU A 11 -18.71 16.73 0.39
CA LEU A 11 -17.77 17.29 1.35
C LEU A 11 -18.50 17.94 2.54
N ASN A 12 -18.06 17.61 3.75
CA ASN A 12 -18.56 18.15 5.01
C ASN A 12 -17.37 18.57 5.92
N LYS A 13 -17.68 19.06 7.12
CA LYS A 13 -16.65 19.45 8.11
C LYS A 13 -15.68 18.30 8.46
N ASP A 14 -16.14 17.06 8.50
CA ASP A 14 -15.33 15.92 8.93
C ASP A 14 -14.39 15.47 7.80
N CYS A 15 -14.82 15.60 6.54
CA CYS A 15 -13.93 15.51 5.37
C CYS A 15 -12.81 16.57 5.45
N ALA A 16 -13.16 17.81 5.80
CA ALA A 16 -12.18 18.88 5.97
C ALA A 16 -11.18 18.60 7.09
N ALA A 17 -11.69 18.12 8.23
CA ALA A 17 -10.88 17.75 9.39
C ALA A 17 -9.95 16.58 9.06
N LEU A 18 -10.43 15.55 8.35
CA LEU A 18 -9.58 14.44 7.91
C LEU A 18 -8.47 14.93 6.98
N VAL A 19 -8.79 15.74 5.95
CA VAL A 19 -7.79 16.29 5.04
C VAL A 19 -6.78 17.17 5.79
N LYS A 20 -7.24 18.04 6.69
CA LYS A 20 -6.36 18.84 7.56
C LYS A 20 -5.43 17.94 8.38
N SER A 21 -5.95 16.87 8.98
CA SER A 21 -5.15 15.94 9.76
C SER A 21 -4.05 15.27 8.93
N ARG A 22 -4.40 14.84 7.71
CA ARG A 22 -3.50 14.18 6.77
C ARG A 22 -2.40 15.13 6.30
N THR A 23 -2.77 16.34 5.87
CA THR A 23 -1.82 17.35 5.41
C THR A 23 -0.89 17.77 6.54
N ALA A 24 -1.41 18.09 7.72
CA ALA A 24 -0.58 18.50 8.85
C ALA A 24 0.35 17.37 9.31
N LEU A 25 -0.10 16.12 9.35
CA LEU A 25 0.78 14.98 9.64
C LEU A 25 1.86 14.81 8.57
N PHE A 26 1.50 15.00 7.29
CA PHE A 26 2.45 14.91 6.19
C PHE A 26 3.55 15.95 6.32
N GLU A 27 3.20 17.24 6.46
CA GLU A 27 4.18 18.34 6.60
C GLU A 27 5.07 18.13 7.83
N ALA A 28 4.48 17.88 9.00
CA ALA A 28 5.23 17.67 10.24
C ALA A 28 6.26 16.54 10.12
N THR A 29 5.84 15.39 9.58
CA THR A 29 6.75 14.23 9.48
C THR A 29 7.76 14.41 8.35
N TRP A 30 7.37 15.05 7.24
CA TRP A 30 8.30 15.43 6.18
C TRP A 30 9.41 16.32 6.72
N GLU A 31 9.06 17.44 7.33
CA GLU A 31 10.01 18.38 7.93
C GLU A 31 10.89 17.70 8.99
N LYS A 32 10.29 16.88 9.87
CA LYS A 32 11.02 16.15 10.91
C LYS A 32 12.10 15.23 10.34
N TYR A 33 11.77 14.43 9.32
CA TYR A 33 12.69 13.42 8.79
C TYR A 33 13.61 13.92 7.68
N HIS A 34 13.21 14.98 6.98
CA HIS A 34 14.02 15.65 5.97
C HIS A 34 14.78 16.88 6.51
N LYS A 35 14.66 17.21 7.79
CA LYS A 35 15.42 18.28 8.46
C LYS A 35 16.90 18.20 8.11
N GLY A 36 17.46 19.31 7.65
CA GLY A 36 18.88 19.39 7.24
C GLY A 36 19.19 18.75 5.88
N SER A 37 18.19 18.52 5.03
CA SER A 37 18.37 18.11 3.63
C SER A 37 17.88 19.19 2.67
N ALA A 38 18.19 19.05 1.38
CA ALA A 38 17.71 19.95 0.33
C ALA A 38 16.17 20.01 0.19
N PHE A 39 15.45 19.05 0.80
CA PHE A 39 13.98 18.95 0.74
C PHE A 39 13.26 19.81 1.78
N VAL A 40 13.99 20.50 2.65
CA VAL A 40 13.45 21.40 3.66
C VAL A 40 14.14 22.76 3.51
N PRO A 41 13.39 23.88 3.56
CA PRO A 41 13.97 25.21 3.46
C PRO A 41 15.14 25.42 4.44
N GLY A 42 16.20 26.09 3.98
CA GLY A 42 17.43 26.32 4.74
C GLY A 42 18.38 25.12 4.84
N GLY A 43 18.01 23.92 4.37
CA GLY A 43 18.90 22.77 4.33
C GLY A 43 19.97 22.86 3.22
N PRO A 44 21.13 22.18 3.37
CA PRO A 44 22.16 22.15 2.34
C PRO A 44 21.63 21.65 0.99
N GLY A 45 21.89 22.41 -0.07
CA GLY A 45 21.43 22.10 -1.42
C GLY A 45 19.96 22.45 -1.70
N TRP A 46 19.25 23.09 -0.76
CA TRP A 46 17.89 23.59 -1.01
C TRP A 46 17.90 24.64 -2.13
N PRO A 47 17.21 24.42 -3.27
CA PRO A 47 17.30 25.33 -4.40
C PRO A 47 16.69 26.72 -4.16
N GLY A 48 15.83 26.86 -3.14
CA GLY A 48 15.27 28.17 -2.77
C GLY A 48 16.30 29.14 -2.20
N ALA A 49 17.45 28.66 -1.73
CA ALA A 49 18.52 29.51 -1.19
C ALA A 49 19.14 30.46 -2.23
N SER A 50 19.00 30.16 -3.54
CA SER A 50 19.49 31.03 -4.62
C SER A 50 18.45 32.06 -5.09
N MET A 51 17.25 32.07 -4.52
CA MET A 51 16.19 32.98 -4.93
C MET A 51 16.23 34.28 -4.14
N ASP A 52 16.34 35.41 -4.84
CA ASP A 52 16.42 36.74 -4.21
C ASP A 52 15.24 37.05 -3.28
N TYR A 53 14.04 36.57 -3.59
CA TYR A 53 12.84 36.79 -2.75
C TYR A 53 12.79 35.91 -1.49
N LEU A 54 13.71 34.94 -1.35
CA LEU A 54 13.87 34.09 -0.16
C LEU A 54 15.15 34.41 0.62
N LYS A 55 15.94 35.42 0.22
CA LYS A 55 17.21 35.75 0.89
C LYS A 55 17.06 36.08 2.38
N ASP A 56 15.89 36.63 2.75
CA ASP A 56 15.54 37.01 4.13
C ASP A 56 14.58 35.99 4.78
N PHE A 57 14.28 34.88 4.09
CA PHE A 57 13.40 33.83 4.61
C PHE A 57 14.09 33.10 5.76
N SER A 58 13.43 33.07 6.91
CA SER A 58 13.81 32.23 8.04
C SER A 58 12.55 31.71 8.72
N PHE A 59 12.64 30.50 9.27
CA PHE A 59 11.57 29.89 10.05
C PHE A 59 12.19 28.97 11.10
N ASP A 60 11.45 28.74 12.19
CA ASP A 60 11.81 27.78 13.23
C ASP A 60 11.15 26.44 12.92
N ILE A 61 11.93 25.54 12.33
CA ILE A 61 11.46 24.20 11.95
C ILE A 61 10.95 23.39 13.14
N ASP A 62 11.51 23.54 14.35
CA ASP A 62 11.06 22.76 15.50
C ASP A 62 9.70 23.29 16.00
N ALA A 63 9.49 24.61 15.93
CA ALA A 63 8.19 25.22 16.20
C ALA A 63 7.14 24.84 15.13
N GLU A 64 7.52 24.78 13.86
CA GLU A 64 6.62 24.42 12.74
C GLU A 64 6.20 22.95 12.80
N ILE A 65 7.15 22.02 13.00
CA ILE A 65 6.86 20.59 13.22
C ILE A 65 5.87 20.44 14.39
N LYS A 66 6.13 21.12 15.52
CA LYS A 66 5.25 21.08 16.68
C LYS A 66 3.84 21.60 16.35
N TYR A 67 3.75 22.72 15.65
CA TYR A 67 2.47 23.30 15.22
C TYR A 67 1.68 22.31 14.36
N PHE A 68 2.29 21.74 13.32
CA PHE A 68 1.62 20.81 12.43
C PHE A 68 1.22 19.50 13.13
N LEU A 69 2.04 18.96 14.03
CA LEU A 69 1.64 17.79 14.83
C LEU A 69 0.42 18.09 15.71
N GLN A 70 0.38 19.27 16.34
CA GLN A 70 -0.78 19.69 17.11
C GLN A 70 -2.04 19.82 16.23
N GLN A 71 -1.90 20.41 15.04
CA GLN A 71 -3.00 20.52 14.08
C GLN A 71 -3.46 19.15 13.57
N ALA A 72 -2.54 18.19 13.40
CA ALA A 72 -2.86 16.82 13.02
C ALA A 72 -3.66 16.10 14.10
N ILE A 73 -3.22 16.19 15.35
CA ILE A 73 -3.90 15.60 16.52
C ILE A 73 -5.32 16.15 16.64
N GLU A 74 -5.48 17.48 16.71
CA GLU A 74 -6.78 18.14 16.88
C GLU A 74 -7.76 17.77 15.77
N ALA A 75 -7.31 17.81 14.51
CA ALA A 75 -8.18 17.55 13.37
C ALA A 75 -8.53 16.06 13.23
N ALA A 76 -7.59 15.17 13.53
CA ALA A 76 -7.85 13.73 13.54
C ALA A 76 -8.85 13.35 14.64
N ASP A 77 -8.74 13.96 15.82
CA ASP A 77 -9.58 13.63 16.97
C ASP A 77 -11.06 14.00 16.72
N ILE A 78 -11.34 15.09 16.00
CA ILE A 78 -12.69 15.47 15.57
C ILE A 78 -13.38 14.31 14.83
N VAL A 79 -12.67 13.72 13.86
CA VAL A 79 -13.21 12.64 13.04
C VAL A 79 -13.27 11.32 13.82
N ALA A 80 -12.20 11.00 14.55
CA ALA A 80 -12.07 9.73 15.26
C ALA A 80 -13.05 9.61 16.46
N GLN A 81 -13.46 10.72 17.05
CA GLN A 81 -14.53 10.73 18.06
C GLN A 81 -15.93 10.74 17.44
N GLY A 82 -16.08 11.31 16.24
CA GLY A 82 -17.37 11.48 15.57
C GLY A 82 -17.89 10.25 14.84
N HIS A 83 -17.01 9.32 14.47
CA HIS A 83 -17.35 8.16 13.64
C HIS A 83 -16.78 6.86 14.19
N SER A 84 -17.59 5.81 14.18
CA SER A 84 -17.21 4.46 14.61
C SER A 84 -16.69 3.63 13.44
N LEU A 85 -15.77 2.71 13.73
CA LEU A 85 -15.29 1.74 12.75
C LEU A 85 -16.40 0.76 12.38
N HIS A 86 -16.49 0.39 11.11
CA HIS A 86 -17.44 -0.59 10.64
C HIS A 86 -16.96 -2.01 10.96
N ASN A 87 -17.84 -2.83 11.53
CA ASN A 87 -17.51 -4.19 11.96
C ASN A 87 -17.12 -5.10 10.78
N ASN A 88 -17.75 -4.92 9.60
CA ASN A 88 -17.45 -5.72 8.42
C ASN A 88 -16.41 -5.00 7.53
N TYR A 89 -15.13 -5.30 7.73
CA TYR A 89 -14.05 -4.63 6.98
C TYR A 89 -14.16 -4.85 5.46
N ALA A 90 -14.49 -6.06 5.01
CA ALA A 90 -14.68 -6.35 3.59
C ALA A 90 -15.79 -5.51 2.93
N ALA A 91 -16.91 -5.27 3.66
CA ALA A 91 -18.04 -4.49 3.16
C ALA A 91 -17.68 -3.04 2.80
N LEU A 92 -16.64 -2.46 3.41
CA LEU A 92 -16.14 -1.14 3.06
C LEU A 92 -15.65 -1.07 1.61
N PHE A 93 -15.22 -2.19 1.03
CA PHE A 93 -14.52 -2.23 -0.25
C PHE A 93 -15.25 -3.02 -1.33
N ASN A 94 -16.23 -3.87 -0.98
CA ASN A 94 -16.97 -4.68 -1.95
C ASN A 94 -18.47 -4.38 -2.04
N SER A 95 -18.98 -3.41 -1.27
CA SER A 95 -20.38 -2.97 -1.38
C SER A 95 -20.58 -2.01 -2.54
N ILE A 96 -21.78 -2.01 -3.14
CA ILE A 96 -22.17 -1.06 -4.19
C ILE A 96 -22.51 0.32 -3.58
N ASP A 97 -23.18 0.33 -2.43
CA ASP A 97 -23.58 1.55 -1.73
C ASP A 97 -22.91 1.61 -0.36
N LEU A 98 -22.26 2.74 -0.07
CA LEU A 98 -21.55 3.00 1.19
C LEU A 98 -22.24 4.07 2.04
N SER A 99 -23.39 4.61 1.62
CA SER A 99 -24.07 5.74 2.28
C SER A 99 -24.55 5.46 3.72
N GLY A 100 -24.74 4.19 4.09
CA GLY A 100 -25.15 3.77 5.43
C GLY A 100 -24.00 3.36 6.36
N ILE A 101 -22.75 3.49 5.92
CA ILE A 101 -21.58 3.06 6.69
C ILE A 101 -20.95 4.27 7.38
N ASP A 102 -21.10 4.36 8.70
CA ASP A 102 -20.61 5.50 9.51
C ASP A 102 -19.11 5.78 9.36
N GLU A 103 -18.28 4.74 9.15
CA GLU A 103 -16.84 4.91 8.91
C GLU A 103 -16.54 5.70 7.62
N ILE A 104 -17.46 5.77 6.65
CA ILE A 104 -17.25 6.37 5.33
C ILE A 104 -17.70 7.84 5.32
N LEU A 105 -16.74 8.76 5.17
CA LEU A 105 -17.00 10.20 5.09
C LEU A 105 -17.24 10.67 3.66
N LEU A 106 -16.53 10.07 2.70
CA LEU A 106 -16.62 10.38 1.28
C LEU A 106 -16.29 9.13 0.47
N TRP A 107 -17.08 8.85 -0.56
CA TRP A 107 -16.83 7.76 -1.48
C TRP A 107 -17.20 8.13 -2.91
N ARG A 108 -16.59 7.46 -3.89
CA ARG A 108 -16.99 7.58 -5.28
C ARG A 108 -18.06 6.55 -5.59
N LYS A 109 -19.27 7.03 -5.94
CA LYS A 109 -20.36 6.21 -6.44
C LYS A 109 -20.17 5.95 -7.93
N TYR A 110 -20.31 4.68 -8.32
CA TYR A 110 -20.32 4.23 -9.70
C TYR A 110 -21.73 3.76 -10.08
N SER A 111 -22.04 3.78 -11.37
CA SER A 111 -23.33 3.39 -11.91
C SER A 111 -23.18 3.09 -13.40
N VAL A 112 -23.72 1.94 -13.82
CA VAL A 112 -23.79 1.54 -15.22
C VAL A 112 -25.13 1.89 -15.88
N ASN A 113 -26.13 2.32 -15.09
CA ASN A 113 -27.54 2.49 -15.51
C ASN A 113 -28.07 3.92 -15.28
N SER A 114 -27.21 4.94 -15.35
CA SER A 114 -27.61 6.35 -15.15
C SER A 114 -27.10 7.24 -16.27
N ASP A 115 -27.70 8.40 -16.48
CA ASP A 115 -27.30 9.38 -17.51
C ASP A 115 -25.80 9.77 -17.47
N ALA A 116 -25.17 9.67 -16.29
CA ALA A 116 -23.73 9.85 -16.10
C ALA A 116 -23.05 8.51 -15.75
N THR A 117 -23.03 7.57 -16.70
CA THR A 117 -22.36 6.27 -16.58
C THR A 117 -20.90 6.42 -16.13
N SER A 118 -20.53 5.69 -15.08
CA SER A 118 -19.19 5.68 -14.51
C SER A 118 -18.95 4.32 -13.87
N PHE A 119 -17.86 3.65 -14.24
CA PHE A 119 -17.51 2.31 -13.77
C PHE A 119 -15.99 2.11 -13.69
N HIS A 120 -15.55 0.96 -13.19
CA HIS A 120 -14.16 0.50 -13.15
C HIS A 120 -14.06 -0.99 -13.51
N PHE A 121 -12.87 -1.60 -13.47
CA PHE A 121 -12.67 -3.03 -13.80
C PHE A 121 -12.02 -3.85 -12.67
N VAL A 122 -11.90 -3.28 -11.47
CA VAL A 122 -11.28 -3.95 -10.31
C VAL A 122 -11.89 -5.34 -10.06
N VAL A 123 -13.22 -5.46 -9.97
CA VAL A 123 -13.87 -6.75 -9.69
C VAL A 123 -13.61 -7.74 -10.83
N SER A 124 -13.70 -7.30 -12.09
CA SER A 124 -13.37 -8.11 -13.27
C SER A 124 -11.97 -8.74 -13.18
N TYR A 125 -10.95 -7.98 -12.77
CA TYR A 125 -9.60 -8.53 -12.61
C TYR A 125 -9.46 -9.47 -11.41
N LEU A 126 -10.08 -9.14 -10.27
CA LEU A 126 -9.99 -9.95 -9.07
C LEU A 126 -10.72 -11.30 -9.21
N GLN A 127 -11.86 -11.33 -9.92
CA GLN A 127 -12.58 -12.57 -10.21
C GLN A 127 -11.82 -13.51 -11.17
N ARG A 128 -10.84 -12.98 -11.93
CA ARG A 128 -9.89 -13.78 -12.71
C ARG A 128 -8.73 -14.27 -11.85
N ASN A 129 -9.05 -15.04 -10.80
CA ASN A 129 -8.08 -15.62 -9.85
C ASN A 129 -7.11 -14.61 -9.23
N GLY A 130 -7.61 -13.44 -8.80
CA GLY A 130 -6.78 -12.43 -8.16
C GLY A 130 -5.71 -11.83 -9.08
N GLY A 131 -6.04 -11.71 -10.37
CA GLY A 131 -5.21 -11.11 -11.41
C GLY A 131 -5.13 -9.58 -11.34
N GLY A 132 -4.88 -8.94 -12.48
CA GLY A 132 -4.81 -7.48 -12.59
C GLY A 132 -3.40 -6.89 -12.53
N ASN A 133 -2.35 -7.71 -12.72
CA ASN A 133 -0.94 -7.32 -12.65
C ASN A 133 -0.56 -6.67 -11.31
N THR A 134 -1.19 -7.13 -10.23
CA THR A 134 -0.95 -6.65 -8.87
C THR A 134 -0.73 -7.83 -7.94
N GLY A 135 0.06 -7.63 -6.90
CA GLY A 135 0.29 -8.64 -5.87
C GLY A 135 1.03 -8.05 -4.68
N TYR A 136 0.83 -8.64 -3.51
CA TYR A 136 1.57 -8.24 -2.31
C TYR A 136 2.96 -8.84 -2.30
N THR A 137 3.94 -8.13 -1.74
CA THR A 137 5.27 -8.69 -1.54
C THR A 137 5.29 -9.56 -0.28
N ARG A 138 6.25 -10.48 -0.17
CA ARG A 138 6.50 -11.22 1.08
C ARG A 138 6.61 -10.29 2.29
N SER A 139 7.37 -9.20 2.16
CA SER A 139 7.46 -8.14 3.18
C SER A 139 6.09 -7.63 3.67
N MET A 140 5.09 -7.51 2.78
CA MET A 140 3.74 -7.11 3.19
C MET A 140 3.01 -8.23 3.94
N VAL A 141 3.15 -9.47 3.48
CA VAL A 141 2.55 -10.66 4.10
C VAL A 141 3.13 -10.92 5.50
N ASP A 142 4.44 -10.78 5.66
CA ASP A 142 5.15 -10.98 6.93
C ASP A 142 4.84 -9.86 7.94
N SER A 143 4.36 -8.70 7.47
CA SER A 143 3.94 -7.59 8.35
C SER A 143 2.60 -7.82 9.04
N TYR A 144 1.77 -8.76 8.57
CA TYR A 144 0.58 -9.16 9.31
C TYR A 144 1.00 -9.87 10.59
N LEU A 145 0.47 -9.44 11.71
CA LEU A 145 0.69 -10.11 12.99
C LEU A 145 -0.05 -11.44 13.06
N MET A 146 0.27 -12.23 14.07
CA MET A 146 -0.58 -13.32 14.54
C MET A 146 -1.78 -12.76 15.30
N ALA A 147 -2.88 -13.52 15.38
CA ALA A 147 -4.12 -13.14 16.07
C ALA A 147 -3.89 -12.81 17.56
N ASP A 148 -2.89 -13.46 18.18
CA ASP A 148 -2.43 -13.19 19.54
C ASP A 148 -1.69 -11.84 19.72
N GLY A 149 -1.51 -11.09 18.63
CA GLY A 149 -0.84 -9.79 18.57
C GLY A 149 0.69 -9.86 18.44
N LEU A 150 1.30 -11.04 18.30
CA LEU A 150 2.76 -11.19 18.18
C LEU A 150 3.23 -11.20 16.71
N PRO A 151 4.44 -10.70 16.42
CA PRO A 151 5.08 -10.96 15.13
C PRO A 151 5.25 -12.46 14.87
N ILE A 152 5.29 -12.87 13.60
CA ILE A 152 5.37 -14.29 13.20
C ILE A 152 6.56 -15.03 13.80
N TYR A 153 7.68 -14.34 14.04
CA TYR A 153 8.90 -14.91 14.64
C TYR A 153 8.88 -14.99 16.17
N ALA A 154 7.84 -14.46 16.81
CA ALA A 154 7.69 -14.43 18.27
C ALA A 154 6.49 -15.28 18.76
N SER A 155 5.54 -15.60 17.89
CA SER A 155 4.41 -16.47 18.23
C SER A 155 4.75 -17.94 18.01
N THR A 156 4.28 -18.81 18.91
CA THR A 156 4.35 -20.27 18.76
C THR A 156 3.24 -20.84 17.89
N SER A 157 2.24 -20.03 17.50
CA SER A 157 1.09 -20.49 16.70
C SER A 157 1.34 -20.38 15.20
N TYR A 158 2.44 -19.74 14.78
CA TYR A 158 2.75 -19.57 13.36
C TYR A 158 3.13 -20.92 12.74
N GLN A 159 2.36 -21.35 11.74
CA GLN A 159 2.56 -22.63 11.05
C GLN A 159 3.64 -22.57 9.97
N GLY A 160 4.20 -21.38 9.70
CA GLY A 160 5.14 -21.17 8.61
C GLY A 160 4.45 -20.74 7.31
N ASP A 161 5.24 -20.72 6.24
CA ASP A 161 4.83 -20.36 4.88
C ASP A 161 5.16 -21.44 3.85
N ASP A 162 5.42 -22.68 4.31
CA ASP A 162 5.74 -23.83 3.47
C ASP A 162 4.57 -24.25 2.58
N THR A 163 3.33 -24.06 3.02
CA THR A 163 2.09 -24.24 2.23
C THR A 163 1.30 -22.94 2.15
N TYR A 164 0.43 -22.81 1.14
CA TYR A 164 -0.38 -21.60 0.99
C TYR A 164 -1.36 -21.41 2.15
N GLU A 165 -1.91 -22.51 2.66
CA GLU A 165 -2.88 -22.54 3.74
C GLU A 165 -2.27 -22.16 5.09
N HIS A 166 -1.05 -22.63 5.39
CA HIS A 166 -0.36 -22.34 6.65
C HIS A 166 -0.13 -20.84 6.88
N ILE A 167 0.08 -20.07 5.81
CA ILE A 167 0.29 -18.63 5.87
C ILE A 167 -0.89 -17.92 6.57
N PHE A 168 -2.12 -18.44 6.42
CA PHE A 168 -3.34 -17.83 6.95
C PHE A 168 -3.74 -18.32 8.35
N THR A 169 -3.05 -19.31 8.91
CA THR A 169 -3.42 -19.87 10.22
C THR A 169 -3.11 -18.88 11.35
N ASP A 170 -4.11 -18.61 12.18
CA ASP A 170 -4.04 -17.74 13.36
C ASP A 170 -3.42 -16.36 13.08
N ARG A 171 -3.70 -15.76 11.92
CA ARG A 171 -3.22 -14.42 11.54
C ARG A 171 -4.20 -13.32 11.92
N ASP A 172 -3.74 -12.07 11.81
CA ASP A 172 -4.57 -10.86 11.77
C ASP A 172 -5.79 -11.08 10.84
N GLY A 173 -7.00 -10.89 11.36
CA GLY A 173 -8.25 -11.15 10.63
C GLY A 173 -8.44 -10.28 9.37
N ARG A 174 -7.68 -9.19 9.22
CA ARG A 174 -7.63 -8.40 7.98
C ARG A 174 -6.92 -9.14 6.86
N MET A 175 -5.96 -10.03 7.16
CA MET A 175 -5.18 -10.74 6.14
C MET A 175 -6.07 -11.58 5.22
N GLY A 176 -7.00 -12.35 5.78
CA GLY A 176 -7.97 -13.12 4.99
C GLY A 176 -8.98 -12.25 4.23
N GLN A 177 -9.10 -10.96 4.54
CA GLN A 177 -9.98 -10.03 3.86
C GLN A 177 -9.24 -9.20 2.79
N THR A 178 -7.91 -9.20 2.82
CA THR A 178 -7.06 -8.44 1.89
C THR A 178 -6.33 -9.33 0.91
N ILE A 179 -6.03 -10.59 1.26
CA ILE A 179 -5.36 -11.59 0.43
C ILE A 179 -6.31 -12.75 0.15
N LEU A 180 -6.35 -13.21 -1.10
CA LEU A 180 -7.15 -14.38 -1.50
C LEU A 180 -6.56 -15.67 -0.93
N LYS A 181 -7.41 -16.52 -0.37
CA LYS A 181 -7.09 -17.86 0.14
C LYS A 181 -7.72 -18.92 -0.76
N THR A 182 -7.03 -20.05 -0.94
CA THR A 182 -7.59 -21.22 -1.65
C THR A 182 -9.00 -21.54 -1.13
N GLY A 183 -9.96 -21.64 -2.03
CA GLY A 183 -11.37 -21.91 -1.71
C GLY A 183 -12.23 -20.66 -1.47
N ASP A 184 -11.68 -19.45 -1.54
CA ASP A 184 -12.50 -18.23 -1.54
C ASP A 184 -13.41 -18.19 -2.78
N LEU A 185 -14.68 -17.82 -2.59
CA LEU A 185 -15.61 -17.56 -3.69
C LEU A 185 -15.13 -16.34 -4.48
N LEU A 186 -14.92 -16.51 -5.78
CA LEU A 186 -14.60 -15.44 -6.72
C LEU A 186 -15.84 -14.90 -7.40
N SER A 187 -16.69 -15.77 -7.94
CA SER A 187 -17.91 -15.38 -8.67
C SER A 187 -19.00 -16.43 -8.56
N ASP A 188 -20.25 -15.99 -8.43
CA ASP A 188 -21.46 -16.82 -8.54
C ASP A 188 -21.91 -17.09 -10.00
N ASP A 189 -21.39 -16.34 -10.98
CA ASP A 189 -21.45 -16.65 -12.41
C ASP A 189 -20.03 -16.48 -12.98
N PRO A 190 -19.17 -17.50 -12.91
CA PRO A 190 -17.76 -17.34 -13.20
C PRO A 190 -17.44 -17.28 -14.69
N ASN A 191 -16.60 -16.33 -15.07
CA ASN A 191 -15.92 -16.30 -16.36
C ASN A 191 -14.40 -16.17 -16.15
N PHE A 192 -13.62 -17.03 -16.80
CA PHE A 192 -12.16 -17.13 -16.64
C PHE A 192 -11.66 -17.44 -15.20
N ALA A 193 -12.50 -18.06 -14.37
CA ALA A 193 -12.04 -18.64 -13.10
C ALA A 193 -11.33 -19.98 -13.36
N THR A 194 -10.26 -20.26 -12.59
CA THR A 194 -9.45 -21.48 -12.81
C THR A 194 -10.10 -22.70 -12.18
N TRP A 195 -10.82 -22.53 -11.08
CA TRP A 195 -11.58 -23.60 -10.44
C TRP A 195 -13.05 -23.25 -10.38
N ILE A 196 -13.82 -23.83 -11.30
CA ILE A 196 -15.28 -23.82 -11.26
C ILE A 196 -15.71 -25.14 -10.64
N LYS A 197 -16.53 -25.13 -9.58
CA LYS A 197 -17.02 -26.37 -8.96
C LYS A 197 -18.19 -26.94 -9.74
N LYS A 198 -18.26 -28.27 -9.89
CA LYS A 198 -19.38 -28.95 -10.57
C LYS A 198 -20.67 -28.88 -9.76
N SER A 199 -20.55 -28.93 -8.44
CA SER A 199 -21.68 -29.01 -7.53
C SER A 199 -22.59 -27.79 -7.54
N ASP A 200 -22.03 -26.59 -7.65
CA ASP A 200 -22.78 -25.32 -7.64
C ASP A 200 -22.59 -24.46 -8.91
N GLY A 201 -21.58 -24.75 -9.74
CA GLY A 201 -21.25 -23.94 -10.92
C GLY A 201 -20.50 -22.64 -10.61
N TYR A 202 -20.15 -22.37 -9.34
CA TYR A 202 -19.48 -21.15 -8.93
C TYR A 202 -17.97 -21.24 -9.09
N GLY A 203 -17.34 -20.06 -9.23
CA GLY A 203 -15.89 -19.92 -9.38
C GLY A 203 -15.21 -19.67 -8.04
N TYR A 204 -14.16 -20.42 -7.76
CA TYR A 204 -13.38 -20.36 -6.54
C TYR A 204 -11.91 -20.09 -6.83
N PHE A 205 -11.26 -19.37 -5.92
CA PHE A 205 -9.83 -19.15 -6.00
C PHE A 205 -9.08 -20.46 -5.73
N TYR A 206 -8.23 -20.86 -6.66
CA TYR A 206 -7.42 -22.07 -6.52
C TYR A 206 -5.95 -21.76 -6.29
N ARG A 207 -5.37 -20.92 -7.15
CA ARG A 207 -3.97 -20.53 -7.09
C ARG A 207 -3.78 -19.14 -7.72
N PRO A 208 -2.72 -18.40 -7.34
CA PRO A 208 -2.32 -17.18 -8.02
C PRO A 208 -1.95 -17.40 -9.50
N GLU A 209 -2.24 -16.44 -10.37
CA GLU A 209 -1.92 -16.53 -11.81
C GLU A 209 -0.51 -16.00 -12.15
N ILE A 210 0.55 -16.66 -11.64
CA ILE A 210 1.95 -16.23 -11.86
C ILE A 210 2.50 -16.59 -13.26
N PHE A 211 1.80 -17.48 -13.99
CA PHE A 211 2.15 -17.97 -15.33
C PHE A 211 1.25 -17.43 -16.45
N GLU A 212 0.34 -16.50 -16.13
CA GLU A 212 -0.55 -15.90 -17.11
C GLU A 212 0.24 -15.19 -18.24
N ALA A 213 -0.17 -15.47 -19.47
CA ALA A 213 0.48 -14.98 -20.68
C ALA A 213 0.22 -13.48 -20.85
N GLN A 214 -1.02 -13.05 -20.62
CA GLN A 214 -1.43 -11.65 -20.64
C GLN A 214 -1.04 -10.97 -19.32
N LYS A 215 0.03 -10.17 -19.33
CA LYS A 215 0.64 -9.64 -18.09
C LYS A 215 -0.30 -8.78 -17.27
N GLU A 216 -1.20 -8.06 -17.92
CA GLU A 216 -2.29 -7.31 -17.29
C GLU A 216 -3.22 -8.18 -16.41
N ASN A 217 -3.28 -9.50 -16.66
CA ASN A 217 -4.12 -10.44 -15.91
C ASN A 217 -3.32 -11.26 -14.88
N SER A 218 -1.99 -11.17 -14.89
CA SER A 218 -1.15 -11.99 -14.00
C SER A 218 -1.14 -11.51 -12.54
N ASN A 219 -0.67 -12.36 -11.63
CA ASN A 219 -0.22 -11.96 -10.30
C ASN A 219 1.31 -12.12 -10.23
N PRO A 220 2.10 -11.08 -9.94
CA PRO A 220 3.55 -11.17 -10.06
C PRO A 220 4.24 -11.87 -8.87
N THR A 221 3.58 -11.96 -7.71
CA THR A 221 4.24 -12.34 -6.44
C THR A 221 3.73 -13.63 -5.79
N GLY A 222 2.62 -14.18 -6.26
CA GLY A 222 1.93 -15.29 -5.60
C GLY A 222 0.99 -14.87 -4.45
N TYR A 223 0.87 -13.57 -4.15
CA TYR A 223 -0.04 -13.06 -3.12
C TYR A 223 -1.09 -12.18 -3.76
N CYS A 224 -2.28 -12.76 -4.00
CA CYS A 224 -3.37 -12.12 -4.72
C CYS A 224 -4.19 -11.18 -3.83
N LEU A 225 -4.60 -10.04 -4.37
CA LEU A 225 -5.52 -9.14 -3.68
C LEU A 225 -6.91 -9.78 -3.58
N ARG A 226 -7.54 -9.63 -2.42
CA ARG A 226 -8.97 -9.89 -2.18
C ARG A 226 -9.75 -8.60 -1.93
N LYS A 227 -9.09 -7.56 -1.40
CA LYS A 227 -9.72 -6.28 -1.08
C LYS A 227 -10.31 -5.66 -2.35
N GLY A 228 -11.61 -5.38 -2.33
CA GLY A 228 -12.36 -4.91 -3.50
C GLY A 228 -13.10 -6.01 -4.28
N LEU A 229 -12.94 -7.29 -3.91
CA LEU A 229 -13.66 -8.39 -4.54
C LEU A 229 -15.14 -8.40 -4.11
N ASN A 230 -16.01 -8.21 -5.10
CA ASN A 230 -17.43 -8.57 -5.03
C ASN A 230 -17.63 -9.86 -5.83
N THR A 231 -18.50 -10.76 -5.35
CA THR A 231 -18.68 -12.09 -5.92
C THR A 231 -19.82 -12.19 -6.94
N SER A 232 -20.48 -11.07 -7.26
CA SER A 232 -21.56 -11.06 -8.25
C SER A 232 -21.01 -11.24 -9.67
N GLY A 233 -21.62 -12.16 -10.40
CA GLY A 233 -21.41 -12.43 -11.82
C GLY A 233 -21.74 -11.28 -12.77
N ASP A 234 -22.52 -10.30 -12.30
CA ASP A 234 -22.81 -9.08 -13.05
C ASP A 234 -21.53 -8.25 -13.28
N MET A 235 -20.52 -8.41 -12.43
CA MET A 235 -19.23 -7.73 -12.52
C MET A 235 -18.08 -8.68 -12.87
N GLN A 236 -18.39 -9.82 -13.49
CA GLN A 236 -17.39 -10.84 -13.84
C GLN A 236 -16.32 -10.33 -14.81
N SER A 237 -15.30 -11.17 -15.03
CA SER A 237 -14.25 -10.93 -16.01
C SER A 237 -14.82 -10.39 -17.32
N THR A 238 -14.24 -9.28 -17.80
CA THR A 238 -14.63 -8.51 -18.99
C THR A 238 -15.94 -7.71 -18.89
N LYS A 239 -16.52 -7.57 -17.69
CA LYS A 239 -17.67 -6.68 -17.44
C LYS A 239 -17.28 -5.48 -16.57
N GLU A 240 -18.07 -4.42 -16.67
CA GLU A 240 -17.96 -3.22 -15.85
C GLU A 240 -18.23 -3.52 -14.37
N SER A 241 -17.43 -2.93 -13.50
CA SER A 241 -17.59 -2.98 -12.04
C SER A 241 -18.14 -1.65 -11.53
N TYR A 242 -19.02 -1.71 -10.53
CA TYR A 242 -19.73 -0.55 -9.98
C TYR A 242 -19.81 -0.57 -8.45
N THR A 243 -18.91 -1.29 -7.79
CA THR A 243 -18.72 -1.22 -6.33
C THR A 243 -18.30 0.19 -5.90
N GLY A 244 -18.79 0.68 -4.77
CA GLY A 244 -18.39 1.97 -4.22
C GLY A 244 -16.91 1.98 -3.86
N CYS A 245 -16.24 3.12 -4.11
CA CYS A 245 -14.82 3.29 -3.78
C CYS A 245 -14.67 4.30 -2.63
N PRO A 246 -14.28 3.87 -1.41
CA PRO A 246 -13.96 4.77 -0.31
C PRO A 246 -12.86 5.76 -0.71
N ILE A 247 -13.09 7.05 -0.41
CA ILE A 247 -12.10 8.11 -0.59
C ILE A 247 -11.59 8.58 0.77
N PHE A 248 -12.50 8.80 1.71
CA PHE A 248 -12.21 9.22 3.08
C PHE A 248 -12.94 8.31 4.06
N ARG A 249 -12.20 7.73 5.01
CA ARG A 249 -12.75 6.87 6.05
C ARG A 249 -12.13 7.15 7.42
N ALA A 250 -12.90 6.96 8.48
CA ALA A 250 -12.54 7.37 9.83
C ALA A 250 -11.28 6.68 10.36
N ALA A 251 -10.99 5.43 9.99
CA ALA A 251 -9.81 4.74 10.50
C ALA A 251 -8.48 5.41 10.10
N GLU A 252 -8.44 6.20 9.03
CA GLU A 252 -7.28 7.03 8.72
C GLU A 252 -7.06 8.09 9.82
N ALA A 253 -8.11 8.75 10.32
CA ALA A 253 -8.00 9.69 11.43
C ALA A 253 -7.52 9.01 12.72
N TYR A 254 -7.98 7.79 13.01
CA TYR A 254 -7.50 7.02 14.16
C TYR A 254 -5.98 6.84 14.10
N LEU A 255 -5.48 6.45 12.93
CA LEU A 255 -4.04 6.26 12.68
C LEU A 255 -3.26 7.58 12.68
N ASN A 256 -3.83 8.64 12.07
CA ASN A 256 -3.21 9.96 12.04
C ASN A 256 -3.03 10.50 13.47
N TYR A 257 -4.03 10.33 14.35
CA TYR A 257 -3.96 10.72 15.75
C TYR A 257 -2.83 9.97 16.47
N ILE A 258 -2.79 8.64 16.37
CA ILE A 258 -1.80 7.81 17.07
C ILE A 258 -0.38 8.23 16.69
N GLU A 259 -0.13 8.39 15.38
CA GLU A 259 1.17 8.79 14.87
C GLU A 259 1.52 10.22 15.28
N ALA A 260 0.65 11.20 15.02
CA ALA A 260 0.92 12.59 15.35
C ALA A 260 1.16 12.80 16.86
N TYR A 261 0.39 12.12 17.71
CA TYR A 261 0.55 12.18 19.15
C TYR A 261 1.91 11.62 19.59
N TYR A 262 2.30 10.45 19.07
CA TYR A 262 3.58 9.85 19.40
C TYR A 262 4.76 10.69 18.89
N GLU A 263 4.68 11.21 17.67
CA GLU A 263 5.72 12.06 17.07
C GLU A 263 5.94 13.37 17.85
N LEU A 264 4.87 13.91 18.45
CA LEU A 264 4.89 15.14 19.26
C LEU A 264 5.42 14.90 20.67
N ASN A 265 4.96 13.83 21.33
CA ASN A 265 5.16 13.63 22.76
C ASN A 265 6.24 12.61 23.10
N GLY A 266 6.67 11.79 22.13
CA GLY A 266 7.61 10.67 22.33
C GLY A 266 7.03 9.51 23.15
N ASN A 267 5.74 9.53 23.45
CA ASN A 267 5.01 8.49 24.18
C ASN A 267 3.59 8.33 23.63
N LEU A 268 2.92 7.24 24.05
CA LEU A 268 1.52 7.00 23.77
C LEU A 268 0.68 7.56 24.93
N GLY A 269 -0.29 8.40 24.62
CA GLY A 269 -1.20 9.03 25.60
C GLY A 269 -2.50 9.47 24.94
N GLY A 270 -3.26 10.35 25.59
CA GLY A 270 -4.54 10.83 25.06
C GLY A 270 -5.46 9.70 24.62
N ASN A 271 -5.98 9.77 23.39
CA ASN A 271 -6.86 8.75 22.81
C ASN A 271 -6.12 7.61 22.06
N CYS A 272 -4.78 7.53 22.12
CA CYS A 272 -4.02 6.50 21.41
C CYS A 272 -4.46 5.07 21.76
N ASP A 273 -4.63 4.78 23.05
CA ASP A 273 -5.07 3.45 23.51
C ASP A 273 -6.47 3.10 22.98
N LYS A 274 -7.42 4.05 23.08
CA LYS A 274 -8.79 3.89 22.57
C LYS A 274 -8.80 3.56 21.07
N TYR A 275 -8.08 4.35 20.27
CA TYR A 275 -8.09 4.20 18.82
C TYR A 275 -7.36 2.96 18.34
N TRP A 276 -6.22 2.62 18.96
CA TRP A 276 -5.49 1.40 18.60
C TRP A 276 -6.28 0.15 18.96
N LYS A 277 -6.90 0.11 20.15
CA LYS A 277 -7.75 -1.00 20.56
C LYS A 277 -8.97 -1.15 19.66
N ALA A 278 -9.60 -0.07 19.22
CA ALA A 278 -10.73 -0.12 18.29
C ALA A 278 -10.36 -0.78 16.96
N LEU A 279 -9.23 -0.38 16.35
CA LEU A 279 -8.72 -0.96 15.10
C LEU A 279 -8.52 -2.48 15.24
N ARG A 280 -7.87 -2.90 16.34
CA ARG A 280 -7.55 -4.32 16.60
C ARG A 280 -8.75 -5.16 16.99
N THR A 281 -9.69 -4.59 17.76
CA THR A 281 -10.96 -5.25 18.10
C THR A 281 -11.72 -5.60 16.84
N ARG A 282 -11.85 -4.64 15.90
CA ARG A 282 -12.49 -4.88 14.61
C ARG A 282 -11.77 -5.95 13.80
N ALA A 283 -10.43 -5.97 13.84
CA ALA A 283 -9.62 -6.97 13.16
C ALA A 283 -9.67 -8.38 13.80
N GLY A 284 -10.37 -8.56 14.93
CA GLY A 284 -10.42 -9.85 15.64
C GLY A 284 -9.08 -10.24 16.26
N MET A 285 -8.26 -9.25 16.63
CA MET A 285 -6.92 -9.45 17.17
C MET A 285 -6.83 -9.13 18.66
N SER A 286 -5.76 -9.60 19.31
CA SER A 286 -5.36 -9.10 20.63
C SER A 286 -5.23 -7.58 20.63
N THR A 287 -5.97 -6.93 21.52
CA THR A 287 -5.98 -5.48 21.70
C THR A 287 -4.77 -4.95 22.48
N ASP A 288 -3.95 -5.84 23.06
CA ASP A 288 -2.71 -5.47 23.74
C ASP A 288 -1.59 -5.21 22.71
N TYR A 289 -1.51 -3.96 22.24
CA TYR A 289 -0.44 -3.51 21.35
C TYR A 289 0.92 -3.41 22.04
N GLN A 290 0.96 -3.30 23.38
CA GLN A 290 2.22 -3.28 24.12
C GLN A 290 2.90 -4.65 24.07
N LYS A 291 2.12 -5.73 24.13
CA LYS A 291 2.62 -7.09 23.86
C LYS A 291 3.33 -7.17 22.51
N THR A 292 2.77 -6.55 21.47
CA THR A 292 3.41 -6.51 20.16
C THR A 292 4.72 -5.73 20.16
N ILE A 293 4.72 -4.52 20.75
CA ILE A 293 5.89 -3.65 20.83
C ILE A 293 7.04 -4.35 21.57
N ASN A 294 6.74 -4.98 22.70
CA ASN A 294 7.72 -5.67 23.55
C ASN A 294 8.36 -6.89 22.87
N ASN A 295 7.67 -7.51 21.90
CA ASN A 295 8.14 -8.70 21.20
C ASN A 295 8.55 -8.42 19.74
N THR A 296 8.64 -7.15 19.36
CA THR A 296 9.18 -6.76 18.06
C THR A 296 10.70 -6.68 18.14
N ASP A 297 11.38 -7.44 17.30
CA ASP A 297 12.82 -7.29 17.06
C ASP A 297 13.01 -6.48 15.79
N ILE A 298 13.38 -5.20 15.94
CA ILE A 298 13.52 -4.29 14.80
C ILE A 298 14.52 -4.82 13.76
N SER A 299 15.54 -5.59 14.17
CA SER A 299 16.54 -6.14 13.25
C SER A 299 15.97 -7.18 12.27
N LYS A 300 14.78 -7.73 12.56
CA LYS A 300 14.04 -8.65 11.69
C LYS A 300 13.05 -7.94 10.76
N GLU A 301 12.81 -6.65 10.96
CA GLU A 301 11.81 -5.86 10.20
C GLU A 301 12.42 -5.14 8.99
N LYS A 302 13.66 -5.46 8.61
CA LYS A 302 14.42 -4.76 7.54
C LYS A 302 13.74 -4.77 6.18
N GLN A 303 12.93 -5.79 5.90
CA GLN A 303 12.19 -5.89 4.65
C GLN A 303 10.98 -4.94 4.59
N ASP A 304 10.50 -4.44 5.73
CA ASP A 304 9.54 -3.34 5.80
C ASP A 304 10.30 -2.02 5.78
N TRP A 305 10.29 -1.33 4.64
CA TRP A 305 10.93 -0.02 4.51
C TRP A 305 10.41 1.03 5.51
N GLY A 306 9.17 0.91 5.97
CA GLY A 306 8.61 1.76 7.01
C GLY A 306 9.29 1.62 8.38
N SER A 307 10.14 0.61 8.57
CA SER A 307 11.02 0.50 9.74
C SER A 307 12.19 1.48 9.73
N TYR A 308 12.38 2.24 8.65
CA TYR A 308 13.49 3.18 8.50
C TYR A 308 13.03 4.65 8.47
N SER A 309 13.95 5.52 8.87
CA SER A 309 13.94 6.95 8.55
C SER A 309 15.39 7.41 8.36
N ALA A 310 15.67 8.13 7.26
CA ALA A 310 17.01 8.62 6.92
C ALA A 310 18.10 7.53 6.96
N GLY A 311 17.78 6.32 6.48
CA GLY A 311 18.71 5.19 6.40
C GLY A 311 18.94 4.45 7.73
N GLN A 312 18.25 4.81 8.82
CA GLN A 312 18.37 4.18 10.14
C GLN A 312 17.06 3.53 10.56
N GLN A 313 17.13 2.38 11.22
CA GLN A 313 15.93 1.73 11.78
C GLN A 313 15.42 2.53 12.98
N ILE A 314 14.10 2.69 13.06
CA ILE A 314 13.41 3.43 14.12
C ILE A 314 13.12 2.53 15.33
N ASN A 315 12.69 3.11 16.45
CA ASN A 315 12.33 2.31 17.63
C ASN A 315 11.08 1.45 17.37
N THR A 316 10.92 0.39 18.18
CA THR A 316 9.84 -0.58 18.03
C THR A 316 8.45 0.05 18.17
N THR A 317 8.24 1.00 19.08
CA THR A 317 6.94 1.67 19.25
C THR A 317 6.51 2.37 17.96
N LEU A 318 7.37 3.22 17.39
CA LEU A 318 7.06 3.93 16.16
C LEU A 318 6.86 2.97 14.99
N TYR A 319 7.71 1.95 14.86
CA TYR A 319 7.53 0.93 13.82
C TYR A 319 6.16 0.25 13.92
N ASN A 320 5.72 -0.10 15.12
CA ASN A 320 4.43 -0.74 15.33
C ASN A 320 3.24 0.20 14.98
N ILE A 321 3.35 1.51 15.18
CA ILE A 321 2.38 2.51 14.69
C ILE A 321 2.34 2.49 13.17
N ARG A 322 3.51 2.57 12.51
CA ARG A 322 3.62 2.55 11.05
C ARG A 322 3.14 1.23 10.44
N ARG A 323 3.35 0.11 11.14
CA ARG A 323 2.86 -1.23 10.73
C ARG A 323 1.34 -1.31 10.84
N GLU A 324 0.75 -0.82 11.94
CA GLU A 324 -0.72 -0.75 12.07
C GLU A 324 -1.33 0.07 10.92
N ARG A 325 -0.71 1.21 10.58
CA ARG A 325 -1.09 2.03 9.42
C ARG A 325 -0.96 1.29 8.09
N ARG A 326 0.16 0.58 7.88
CA ARG A 326 0.42 -0.22 6.66
C ARG A 326 -0.65 -1.29 6.45
N ILE A 327 -1.02 -2.00 7.51
CA ILE A 327 -1.97 -3.11 7.48
C ILE A 327 -3.39 -2.61 7.27
N GLU A 328 -3.78 -1.61 8.05
CA GLU A 328 -5.12 -1.04 7.99
C GLU A 328 -5.44 -0.42 6.63
N LEU A 329 -4.49 0.32 6.05
CA LEU A 329 -4.63 1.07 4.79
C LEU A 329 -4.06 0.35 3.55
N VAL A 330 -3.84 -0.97 3.65
CA VAL A 330 -3.28 -1.75 2.54
C VAL A 330 -4.15 -1.61 1.28
N SER A 331 -3.52 -1.40 0.13
CA SER A 331 -4.17 -1.18 -1.18
C SER A 331 -5.09 0.04 -1.28
N GLU A 332 -4.90 1.06 -0.42
CA GLU A 332 -5.68 2.31 -0.46
C GLU A 332 -4.87 3.54 -0.94
N GLY A 333 -3.65 3.32 -1.46
CA GLY A 333 -2.85 4.39 -2.10
C GLY A 333 -1.98 5.24 -1.16
N PHE A 334 -1.93 4.93 0.13
CA PHE A 334 -1.16 5.72 1.11
C PHE A 334 0.33 5.41 1.18
N ARG A 335 0.72 4.15 0.88
CA ARG A 335 2.02 3.62 1.28
C ARG A 335 3.23 4.39 0.73
N MET A 336 3.19 4.83 -0.53
CA MET A 336 4.30 5.60 -1.10
C MET A 336 4.43 6.98 -0.46
N ALA A 337 3.31 7.66 -0.19
CA ALA A 337 3.31 8.95 0.50
C ALA A 337 3.85 8.81 1.93
N ASP A 338 3.46 7.75 2.64
CA ASP A 338 3.98 7.43 3.97
C ASP A 338 5.51 7.19 3.95
N LEU A 339 6.00 6.36 3.02
CA LEU A 339 7.44 6.12 2.89
C LEU A 339 8.24 7.39 2.56
N LYS A 340 7.67 8.28 1.75
CA LYS A 340 8.30 9.55 1.38
C LYS A 340 8.39 10.53 2.56
N ARG A 341 7.28 10.78 3.26
CA ARG A 341 7.27 11.68 4.44
C ARG A 341 8.10 11.15 5.60
N TRP A 342 8.24 9.83 5.72
CA TRP A 342 9.13 9.21 6.71
C TRP A 342 10.61 9.19 6.32
N ARG A 343 10.97 9.64 5.10
CA ARG A 343 12.31 9.46 4.52
C ARG A 343 12.79 8.01 4.63
N ALA A 344 11.89 7.09 4.32
CA ALA A 344 12.03 5.67 4.57
C ALA A 344 12.51 4.90 3.34
N LEU A 345 13.16 5.57 2.38
CA LEU A 345 13.62 4.96 1.13
C LEU A 345 15.14 5.06 0.93
N ASP A 346 15.86 5.81 1.78
CA ASP A 346 17.33 6.00 1.69
C ASP A 346 18.13 4.69 1.79
N GLN A 347 17.56 3.68 2.45
CA GLN A 347 18.13 2.35 2.63
C GLN A 347 17.86 1.39 1.45
N VAL A 348 17.01 1.77 0.49
CA VAL A 348 16.64 0.90 -0.63
C VAL A 348 17.78 0.88 -1.65
N LYS A 349 18.63 -0.13 -1.53
CA LYS A 349 19.76 -0.40 -2.41
C LYS A 349 19.80 -1.89 -2.74
N ASP A 350 19.92 -2.20 -4.02
CA ASP A 350 19.98 -3.57 -4.56
C ASP A 350 18.92 -4.51 -3.96
N VAL A 351 17.69 -4.01 -3.81
CA VAL A 351 16.61 -4.76 -3.18
C VAL A 351 15.97 -5.74 -4.16
N HIS A 352 16.02 -7.02 -3.84
CA HIS A 352 15.34 -8.06 -4.60
C HIS A 352 14.00 -8.41 -3.96
N VAL A 353 12.90 -8.07 -4.65
CA VAL A 353 11.54 -8.35 -4.18
C VAL A 353 11.29 -9.85 -4.18
N GLN A 354 10.76 -10.37 -3.06
CA GLN A 354 10.34 -11.74 -2.91
C GLN A 354 8.81 -11.86 -2.94
N GLY A 355 8.33 -12.90 -3.60
CA GLY A 355 6.96 -13.39 -3.58
C GLY A 355 6.78 -14.52 -2.58
N PHE A 356 5.79 -15.37 -2.82
CA PHE A 356 5.51 -16.53 -1.98
C PHE A 356 6.60 -17.61 -2.00
N ASN A 357 6.56 -18.51 -1.01
CA ASN A 357 7.44 -19.67 -0.93
C ASN A 357 7.07 -20.70 -2.01
N PHE A 358 7.53 -20.43 -3.23
CA PHE A 358 7.21 -21.22 -4.41
C PHE A 358 7.84 -22.62 -4.35
N TRP A 359 9.10 -22.71 -3.92
CA TRP A 359 9.94 -23.88 -4.14
C TRP A 359 9.84 -24.97 -3.07
N ASP A 360 9.28 -24.69 -1.88
CA ASP A 360 9.06 -25.72 -0.86
C ASP A 360 7.89 -26.63 -1.24
N SER A 361 6.70 -26.07 -1.50
CA SER A 361 5.54 -26.87 -1.94
C SER A 361 4.62 -26.19 -2.95
N MET A 362 4.55 -24.85 -3.01
CA MET A 362 3.53 -24.16 -3.80
C MET A 362 3.66 -24.37 -5.31
N TYR A 363 4.83 -24.77 -5.83
CA TYR A 363 5.00 -25.20 -7.21
C TYR A 363 4.07 -26.37 -7.59
N GLN A 364 3.65 -27.19 -6.63
CA GLN A 364 2.74 -28.33 -6.84
C GLN A 364 1.33 -27.88 -7.24
N LEU A 365 0.91 -26.68 -6.82
CA LEU A 365 -0.33 -26.05 -7.30
C LEU A 365 -0.33 -25.90 -8.83
N TYR A 366 0.86 -25.90 -9.46
CA TYR A 366 1.06 -25.71 -10.89
C TYR A 366 1.44 -26.98 -11.64
N THR A 367 2.34 -27.79 -11.09
CA THR A 367 2.82 -29.02 -11.76
C THR A 367 1.87 -30.20 -11.56
N ASN A 368 1.13 -30.23 -10.46
CA ASN A 368 0.21 -31.30 -10.11
C ASN A 368 -1.07 -30.78 -9.39
N PRO A 369 -1.87 -29.92 -10.03
CA PRO A 369 -3.06 -29.34 -9.40
C PRO A 369 -4.07 -30.42 -8.99
N GLN A 370 -4.57 -30.31 -7.76
CA GLN A 370 -5.55 -31.19 -7.11
C GLN A 370 -6.82 -30.42 -6.70
N ALA A 371 -7.48 -29.75 -7.64
CA ALA A 371 -8.78 -29.13 -7.33
C ALA A 371 -9.89 -30.18 -7.29
N GLU A 372 -10.36 -30.49 -6.09
CA GLU A 372 -11.51 -31.36 -5.90
C GLU A 372 -12.77 -30.76 -6.56
N ASP A 373 -13.61 -31.63 -7.11
CA ASP A 373 -14.89 -31.25 -7.74
C ASP A 373 -14.79 -30.21 -8.88
N ALA A 374 -13.61 -30.03 -9.49
CA ALA A 374 -13.45 -29.11 -10.61
C ALA A 374 -14.25 -29.55 -11.85
N ALA A 375 -14.99 -28.60 -12.45
CA ALA A 375 -15.78 -28.75 -13.67
C ALA A 375 -14.92 -29.22 -14.85
N THR A 376 -13.71 -28.68 -14.96
CA THR A 376 -12.71 -29.03 -15.96
C THR A 376 -11.36 -29.30 -15.28
N PRO A 377 -10.50 -30.14 -15.87
CA PRO A 377 -9.15 -30.33 -15.36
C PRO A 377 -8.36 -29.02 -15.36
N ILE A 378 -7.72 -28.69 -14.23
CA ILE A 378 -6.84 -27.52 -14.14
C ILE A 378 -5.55 -27.79 -14.92
N ALA A 379 -5.14 -26.82 -15.74
CA ALA A 379 -3.95 -26.92 -16.55
C ALA A 379 -2.67 -27.06 -15.70
N LYS A 380 -1.83 -28.02 -16.11
CA LYS A 380 -0.49 -28.24 -15.57
C LYS A 380 0.51 -27.29 -16.24
N ILE A 381 1.50 -26.84 -15.48
CA ILE A 381 2.57 -25.98 -15.97
C ILE A 381 3.91 -26.73 -15.91
N THR A 382 4.65 -26.71 -17.02
CA THR A 382 6.06 -27.10 -17.03
C THR A 382 6.91 -25.94 -16.55
N LEU A 383 7.72 -26.16 -15.51
CA LEU A 383 8.59 -25.13 -14.96
C LEU A 383 9.87 -25.04 -15.79
N LEU A 384 10.18 -23.83 -16.25
CA LEU A 384 11.39 -23.50 -17.01
C LEU A 384 12.16 -22.45 -16.20
N GLU A 385 13.12 -22.91 -15.41
CA GLU A 385 13.93 -22.02 -14.56
C GLU A 385 14.85 -21.14 -15.41
N TYR A 386 14.94 -19.87 -14.99
CA TYR A 386 16.00 -18.96 -15.43
C TYR A 386 17.38 -19.55 -15.10
N GLY A 387 18.38 -19.37 -15.97
CA GLY A 387 19.70 -19.99 -15.85
C GLY A 387 19.82 -21.38 -16.49
N VAL A 388 18.69 -22.03 -16.82
CA VAL A 388 18.67 -23.31 -17.56
C VAL A 388 18.28 -23.09 -19.02
N THR A 389 17.24 -22.28 -19.26
CA THR A 389 16.75 -21.91 -20.61
C THR A 389 16.37 -20.43 -20.69
N ASP A 390 17.36 -19.54 -20.60
CA ASP A 390 17.15 -18.09 -20.37
C ASP A 390 16.13 -17.40 -21.28
N LYS A 391 16.05 -17.79 -22.56
CA LYS A 391 15.11 -17.18 -23.52
C LYS A 391 13.65 -17.63 -23.33
N THR A 392 13.44 -18.75 -22.66
CA THR A 392 12.11 -19.39 -22.47
C THR A 392 11.74 -19.58 -21.01
N ALA A 393 12.55 -19.07 -20.08
CA ALA A 393 12.30 -19.18 -18.66
C ALA A 393 10.96 -18.54 -18.28
N ASN A 394 10.18 -19.25 -17.46
CA ASN A 394 8.89 -18.79 -16.96
C ASN A 394 8.89 -18.54 -15.44
N ILE A 395 9.96 -18.92 -14.75
CA ILE A 395 10.12 -18.81 -13.30
C ILE A 395 11.56 -18.46 -12.91
N SER A 396 11.75 -17.71 -11.82
CA SER A 396 13.08 -17.43 -11.26
C SER A 396 13.68 -18.70 -10.65
N ALA A 397 14.98 -18.92 -10.80
CA ALA A 397 15.65 -20.13 -10.34
C ALA A 397 15.54 -20.36 -8.83
N LYS A 398 15.42 -21.62 -8.41
CA LYS A 398 15.54 -22.00 -6.99
C LYS A 398 16.92 -21.68 -6.41
N SER A 399 17.94 -21.83 -7.25
CA SER A 399 19.35 -21.59 -6.92
C SER A 399 19.75 -20.12 -6.93
N ASP A 400 18.83 -19.20 -7.26
CA ASP A 400 19.13 -17.77 -7.22
C ASP A 400 19.51 -17.34 -5.79
N PRO A 401 20.61 -16.58 -5.61
CA PRO A 401 21.12 -16.24 -4.28
C PRO A 401 20.11 -15.44 -3.44
N TYR A 402 19.16 -14.75 -4.06
CA TYR A 402 18.13 -13.97 -3.36
C TYR A 402 16.83 -14.75 -3.12
N ALA A 403 16.71 -15.98 -3.64
CA ALA A 403 15.52 -16.81 -3.45
C ALA A 403 15.49 -17.48 -2.07
N GLU A 404 16.61 -17.49 -1.33
CA GLU A 404 16.77 -18.27 -0.09
C GLU A 404 16.43 -19.77 -0.28
N GLY A 405 16.52 -20.27 -1.52
CA GLY A 405 16.08 -21.62 -1.90
C GLY A 405 14.57 -21.85 -1.93
N LYS A 406 13.76 -20.81 -1.71
CA LYS A 406 12.32 -20.91 -1.40
C LYS A 406 11.45 -19.98 -2.22
N TYR A 407 11.82 -18.71 -2.31
CA TYR A 407 10.91 -17.65 -2.73
C TYR A 407 10.95 -17.40 -4.23
N LEU A 408 9.77 -17.08 -4.77
CA LEU A 408 9.64 -16.47 -6.10
C LEU A 408 10.33 -15.10 -6.12
N LEU A 409 11.07 -14.82 -7.19
CA LEU A 409 11.68 -13.51 -7.45
C LEU A 409 11.05 -12.92 -8.73
N PRO A 410 10.03 -12.05 -8.61
CA PRO A 410 9.22 -11.60 -9.75
C PRO A 410 10.03 -10.97 -10.90
N TYR A 411 11.11 -10.26 -10.54
CA TYR A 411 11.97 -9.55 -11.50
C TYR A 411 13.12 -10.41 -12.04
N ARG A 412 13.35 -11.62 -11.53
CA ARG A 412 14.56 -12.41 -11.82
C ARG A 412 14.34 -13.63 -12.70
N LYS A 413 13.21 -13.69 -13.40
CA LYS A 413 12.95 -14.68 -14.45
C LYS A 413 13.42 -14.26 -15.85
N ASN A 414 13.88 -13.02 -16.02
CA ASN A 414 14.41 -12.49 -17.28
C ASN A 414 15.38 -11.33 -17.00
N ALA A 415 16.62 -11.42 -17.49
CA ALA A 415 17.66 -10.40 -17.34
C ALA A 415 17.32 -9.03 -17.94
N ALA A 416 16.38 -8.98 -18.90
CA ALA A 416 15.90 -7.72 -19.48
C ALA A 416 14.99 -6.92 -18.53
N ASN A 417 14.59 -7.49 -17.39
CA ASN A 417 13.80 -6.76 -16.41
C ASN A 417 14.65 -5.68 -15.74
N ILE A 418 14.15 -4.44 -15.69
CA ILE A 418 14.88 -3.32 -15.05
C ILE A 418 15.17 -3.56 -13.56
N GLY A 419 14.37 -4.37 -12.88
CA GLY A 419 14.57 -4.76 -11.49
C GLY A 419 15.40 -6.03 -11.31
N PHE A 420 15.97 -6.59 -12.39
CA PHE A 420 16.72 -7.84 -12.34
C PHE A 420 17.88 -7.75 -11.36
N SER A 421 18.72 -6.72 -11.50
CA SER A 421 19.87 -6.45 -10.64
C SER A 421 19.52 -5.84 -9.27
N GLY A 422 18.23 -5.74 -8.94
CA GLY A 422 17.75 -5.16 -7.69
C GLY A 422 17.20 -3.76 -7.86
N LEU A 423 16.27 -3.39 -6.99
CA LEU A 423 15.66 -2.07 -6.94
C LEU A 423 16.54 -1.12 -6.13
N ASN A 424 16.78 0.06 -6.70
CA ASN A 424 17.53 1.15 -6.09
C ASN A 424 16.63 2.38 -5.97
N TRP A 425 16.79 3.15 -4.89
CA TRP A 425 16.09 4.42 -4.72
C TRP A 425 16.98 5.61 -5.05
N ASN A 426 16.48 6.48 -5.93
CA ASN A 426 17.07 7.80 -6.17
C ASN A 426 16.44 8.82 -5.22
N THR A 427 17.26 9.50 -4.41
CA THR A 427 16.81 10.49 -3.42
C THR A 427 16.03 11.64 -4.03
N SER A 428 16.35 12.10 -5.24
CA SER A 428 15.61 13.14 -5.95
C SER A 428 14.13 12.79 -6.15
N LYS A 429 13.79 11.49 -6.17
CA LYS A 429 12.41 11.00 -6.34
C LYS A 429 11.54 11.11 -5.09
N TYR A 430 12.04 11.67 -3.98
CA TYR A 430 11.18 12.08 -2.86
C TYR A 430 10.14 13.11 -3.32
N LEU A 431 10.52 14.07 -4.17
CA LEU A 431 9.62 14.99 -4.85
C LEU A 431 9.52 14.68 -6.35
N TYR A 432 8.38 14.98 -6.96
CA TYR A 432 8.22 14.91 -8.42
C TYR A 432 8.78 16.17 -9.08
N PRO A 433 9.29 16.11 -10.32
CA PRO A 433 9.72 17.31 -11.02
C PRO A 433 8.54 18.24 -11.24
N ILE A 434 8.79 19.54 -11.08
CA ILE A 434 7.88 20.58 -11.55
C ILE A 434 7.92 20.57 -13.09
N SER A 435 6.75 20.56 -13.73
CA SER A 435 6.64 20.58 -15.19
C SER A 435 7.26 21.83 -15.79
N ASN A 436 8.00 21.68 -16.90
CA ASN A 436 8.52 22.78 -17.73
C ASN A 436 7.47 23.86 -18.04
N LYS A 437 6.20 23.47 -18.22
CA LYS A 437 5.08 24.39 -18.47
C LYS A 437 4.95 25.42 -17.35
N GLN A 438 5.17 25.03 -16.09
CA GLN A 438 5.11 25.95 -14.97
C GLN A 438 6.26 26.97 -15.04
N PHE A 439 7.48 26.52 -15.32
CA PHE A 439 8.62 27.42 -15.52
C PHE A 439 8.39 28.42 -16.65
N ARG A 440 7.82 27.98 -17.79
CA ARG A 440 7.47 28.86 -18.92
C ARG A 440 6.43 29.90 -18.55
N LEU A 441 5.48 29.58 -17.68
CA LEU A 441 4.46 30.55 -17.27
C LEU A 441 5.03 31.64 -16.35
N THR A 442 6.17 31.38 -15.72
CA THR A 442 6.79 32.24 -14.72
C THR A 442 8.11 32.86 -15.16
N THR A 443 8.49 32.72 -16.43
CA THR A 443 9.63 33.44 -17.03
C THR A 443 9.37 34.94 -17.09
N ALA A 444 10.44 35.73 -17.15
CA ALA A 444 10.35 37.20 -17.25
C ALA A 444 9.52 37.65 -18.47
N VAL A 445 9.63 36.92 -19.59
CA VAL A 445 8.71 37.00 -20.72
C VAL A 445 7.84 35.74 -20.71
N PRO A 446 6.54 35.83 -20.33
CA PRO A 446 5.69 34.65 -20.19
C PRO A 446 5.65 33.80 -21.46
N GLY A 447 5.93 32.51 -21.31
CA GLY A 447 5.92 31.51 -22.38
C GLY A 447 7.28 31.30 -23.06
N SER A 448 8.32 32.07 -22.72
CA SER A 448 9.66 31.92 -23.29
C SER A 448 10.35 30.62 -22.87
N ASN A 449 11.44 30.28 -23.56
CA ASN A 449 12.28 29.12 -23.24
C ASN A 449 13.47 29.51 -22.33
N GLU A 450 13.48 30.72 -21.77
CA GLU A 450 14.52 31.20 -20.86
C GLU A 450 14.20 30.77 -19.42
N TYR A 451 14.25 29.46 -19.17
CA TYR A 451 13.84 28.86 -17.89
C TYR A 451 14.58 29.42 -16.66
N GLU A 452 15.78 29.96 -16.85
CA GLU A 452 16.56 30.61 -15.78
C GLU A 452 15.91 31.91 -15.28
N SER A 453 15.12 32.59 -16.12
CA SER A 453 14.36 33.78 -15.73
C SER A 453 13.09 33.48 -14.93
N SER A 454 12.78 32.19 -14.70
CA SER A 454 11.58 31.77 -13.98
C SER A 454 11.62 32.16 -12.51
N THR A 455 10.50 32.67 -11.98
CA THR A 455 10.38 32.99 -10.54
C THR A 455 10.26 31.76 -9.63
N ILE A 456 9.97 30.58 -10.18
CA ILE A 456 10.00 29.31 -9.44
C ILE A 456 11.28 28.54 -9.73
N TYR A 457 11.75 27.77 -8.76
CA TYR A 457 12.90 26.85 -8.87
C TYR A 457 12.45 25.39 -8.90
N GLN A 458 13.33 24.52 -9.37
CA GLN A 458 13.06 23.08 -9.49
C GLN A 458 13.31 22.35 -8.16
N ASN A 459 12.61 21.23 -7.95
CA ASN A 459 12.83 20.35 -6.80
C ASN A 459 14.28 19.79 -6.79
N PRO A 460 14.84 19.46 -5.61
CA PRO A 460 16.23 18.99 -5.50
C PRO A 460 16.53 17.80 -6.42
N GLY A 461 17.68 17.88 -7.10
CA GLY A 461 18.17 16.83 -8.00
C GLY A 461 17.41 16.67 -9.32
N TRP A 462 16.51 17.60 -9.67
CA TRP A 462 15.84 17.65 -10.95
C TRP A 462 16.31 18.86 -11.78
N SER A 463 16.38 18.70 -13.10
CA SER A 463 16.65 19.82 -14.02
C SER A 463 15.36 20.56 -14.42
N ARG A 464 15.52 21.80 -14.88
CA ARG A 464 14.45 22.56 -15.57
C ARG A 464 14.29 22.15 -17.04
N ASN A 465 15.28 21.42 -17.58
CA ASN A 465 15.30 20.98 -18.97
C ASN A 465 14.43 19.75 -19.21
N ASP A 466 13.76 19.73 -20.35
CA ASP A 466 12.91 18.62 -20.78
C ASP A 466 13.70 17.33 -21.06
N GLY A 467 13.05 16.19 -20.81
CA GLY A 467 13.60 14.88 -21.13
C GLY A 467 14.81 14.45 -20.29
N THR A 468 15.07 15.15 -19.18
CA THR A 468 16.19 14.83 -18.29
C THR A 468 15.77 13.88 -17.18
N LEU A 469 16.67 12.96 -16.84
CA LEU A 469 16.57 12.13 -15.64
C LEU A 469 17.03 12.94 -14.41
N PRO A 470 16.58 12.58 -13.19
CA PRO A 470 17.12 13.21 -12.00
C PRO A 470 18.60 12.85 -11.82
N GLU A 471 19.33 13.70 -11.09
CA GLU A 471 20.73 13.44 -10.75
C GLU A 471 20.89 12.05 -10.12
N GLY A 472 21.82 11.25 -10.65
CA GLY A 472 22.11 9.91 -10.15
C GLY A 472 21.31 8.75 -10.78
N GLU A 473 20.57 8.98 -11.88
CA GLU A 473 20.01 7.91 -12.74
C GLU A 473 20.67 7.77 -14.10
#